data_AF-A0A318EIQ7-F1
#
_entry.id   AF-A0A318EIQ7-F1
#
_cell.length_a   1.000
_cell.length_b   1.000
_cell.length_c   1.000
_cell.angle_alpha   90.00
_cell.angle_beta   90.00
_cell.angle_gamma   90.00
#
_symmetry.space_group_name_H-M   'P 1'
#
loop_
_entity.id
_entity.type
_entity.pdbx_description
1 polymer ?
#
loop_
_entity_poly.entity_id
_entity_poly.type
_entity_poly.pdbx_seq_one_letter_code
_entity_poly.pdbx_strand_id
1 'polypeptide(L)'
;MAKTALKPGGRFKSAVSDAQVMVVKAPAGEHELGCGGTDMLAGNAEGSGSLPADDTGEVLIGKRYVNADESLELLCTKGGKGTLVFNGTPLEIKQAKQLPSSD
;
A
#
# COMPACT_ATOMS: atom_id res chain seq x y z
N MET A 1 -3.00 -12.71 -7.80
CA MET A 1 -2.78 -11.25 -7.83
C MET A 1 -2.15 -10.91 -9.17
N ALA A 2 -2.59 -9.85 -9.82
CA ALA A 2 -2.04 -9.35 -11.08
C ALA A 2 -0.73 -8.59 -10.82
N LYS A 3 0.21 -8.71 -11.76
CA LYS A 3 1.48 -7.95 -11.70
C LYS A 3 1.35 -6.61 -12.41
N THR A 4 1.96 -5.59 -11.85
CA THR A 4 2.01 -4.24 -12.44
C THR A 4 3.33 -3.57 -12.14
N ALA A 5 3.81 -2.76 -13.09
CA ALA A 5 4.94 -1.88 -12.88
C ALA A 5 4.59 -0.77 -11.88
N LEU A 6 5.25 -0.77 -10.72
CA LEU A 6 5.12 0.28 -9.72
C LEU A 6 6.14 1.37 -10.02
N LYS A 7 5.65 2.59 -10.32
CA LYS A 7 6.50 3.74 -10.65
C LYS A 7 6.29 4.84 -9.62
N PRO A 8 7.35 5.56 -9.19
CA PRO A 8 7.21 6.74 -8.34
C PRO A 8 6.14 7.71 -8.88
N GLY A 9 5.26 8.19 -7.99
CA GLY A 9 4.10 9.01 -8.34
C GLY A 9 2.87 8.24 -8.84
N GLY A 10 3.01 6.94 -9.14
CA GLY A 10 1.90 6.06 -9.49
C GLY A 10 0.89 5.97 -8.34
N ARG A 11 -0.41 6.03 -8.67
CA ARG A 11 -1.51 6.02 -7.70
C ARG A 11 -2.35 4.76 -7.87
N PHE A 12 -2.68 4.17 -6.73
CA PHE A 12 -3.44 2.93 -6.63
C PHE A 12 -4.55 3.07 -5.61
N LYS A 13 -5.70 2.48 -5.89
CA LYS A 13 -6.81 2.40 -4.94
C LYS A 13 -7.22 0.96 -4.69
N SER A 14 -7.69 0.70 -3.47
CA SER A 14 -8.24 -0.60 -3.11
C SER A 14 -9.48 -0.89 -3.95
N ALA A 15 -9.62 -2.13 -4.41
CA ALA A 15 -10.83 -2.60 -5.07
C ALA A 15 -11.97 -2.89 -4.09
N VAL A 16 -11.67 -2.93 -2.79
CA VAL A 16 -12.55 -3.43 -1.71
C VAL A 16 -12.76 -2.43 -0.58
N SER A 17 -12.12 -1.26 -0.63
CA SER A 17 -12.17 -0.24 0.42
C SER A 17 -11.80 1.15 -0.09
N ASP A 18 -11.87 2.15 0.79
CA ASP A 18 -11.49 3.53 0.49
C ASP A 18 -9.98 3.79 0.40
N ALA A 19 -9.15 2.79 0.74
CA ALA A 19 -7.71 2.98 0.84
C ALA A 19 -7.10 3.38 -0.52
N GLN A 20 -6.32 4.46 -0.51
CA GLN A 20 -5.56 4.93 -1.67
C GLN A 20 -4.12 5.19 -1.28
N VAL A 21 -3.20 4.79 -2.16
CA VAL A 21 -1.77 4.93 -1.96
C VAL A 21 -1.10 5.54 -3.19
N MET A 22 0.01 6.23 -2.95
CA MET A 22 0.93 6.70 -3.98
C MET A 22 2.28 6.03 -3.78
N VAL A 23 2.89 5.57 -4.87
CA VAL A 23 4.24 5.00 -4.85
C VAL A 23 5.25 6.13 -4.62
N VAL A 24 6.06 6.00 -3.56
CA VAL A 24 7.21 6.89 -3.29
C VAL A 24 8.46 6.32 -3.94
N LYS A 25 8.73 5.03 -3.74
CA LYS A 25 9.76 4.26 -4.44
C LYS A 25 9.30 2.82 -4.64
N ALA A 26 9.84 2.16 -5.64
CA ALA A 26 9.61 0.75 -5.91
C ALA A 26 10.82 0.13 -6.64
N PRO A 27 11.06 -1.17 -6.47
CA PRO A 27 12.03 -1.90 -7.29
C PRO A 27 11.61 -1.93 -8.76
N ALA A 28 12.58 -2.12 -9.65
CA ALA A 28 12.31 -2.27 -11.08
C ALA A 28 11.63 -3.61 -11.37
N GLY A 29 10.68 -3.60 -12.31
CA GLY A 29 9.95 -4.79 -12.73
C GLY A 29 8.46 -4.69 -12.43
N GLU A 30 7.78 -5.82 -12.56
CA GLU A 30 6.36 -5.94 -12.26
C GLU A 30 6.16 -6.70 -10.95
N HIS A 31 5.27 -6.18 -10.12
CA HIS A 31 5.03 -6.69 -8.78
C HIS A 31 3.53 -6.79 -8.49
N GLU A 32 3.20 -7.59 -7.50
CA GLU A 32 1.84 -7.72 -6.99
C GLU A 32 1.65 -6.71 -5.86
N LEU A 33 0.63 -5.87 -6.00
CA LEU A 33 0.20 -4.93 -4.97
C LEU A 33 -1.26 -5.20 -4.63
N GLY A 34 -1.51 -5.54 -3.37
CA GLY A 34 -2.84 -5.89 -2.88
C GLY A 34 -3.27 -5.08 -1.67
N CYS A 35 -4.58 -5.00 -1.48
CA CYS A 35 -5.22 -4.50 -0.27
C CYS A 35 -6.43 -5.39 0.04
N GLY A 36 -6.56 -5.88 1.28
CA GLY A 36 -7.74 -6.66 1.66
C GLY A 36 -7.88 -7.99 0.92
N GLY A 37 -6.75 -8.65 0.59
CA GLY A 37 -6.74 -9.89 -0.19
C GLY A 37 -7.09 -9.72 -1.67
N THR A 38 -7.24 -8.50 -2.17
CA THR A 38 -7.55 -8.21 -3.59
C THR A 38 -6.48 -7.31 -4.22
N ASP A 39 -6.29 -7.43 -5.54
CA ASP A 39 -5.41 -6.55 -6.31
C ASP A 39 -5.81 -5.07 -6.18
N MET A 40 -4.82 -4.19 -6.03
CA MET A 40 -5.06 -2.76 -6.10
C MET A 40 -5.21 -2.29 -7.56
N LEU A 41 -6.08 -1.32 -7.76
CA LEU A 41 -6.42 -0.79 -9.08
C LEU A 41 -5.60 0.46 -9.40
N ALA A 42 -4.95 0.48 -10.56
CA ALA A 42 -4.23 1.65 -11.06
C ALA A 42 -5.20 2.70 -11.63
N GLY A 43 -4.92 3.97 -11.37
CA GLY A 43 -5.70 5.09 -11.93
C GLY A 43 -7.13 5.14 -11.39
N ASN A 44 -8.10 5.29 -12.30
CA ASN A 44 -9.50 5.56 -11.94
C ASN A 44 -10.43 4.33 -11.99
N ALA A 45 -9.93 3.14 -12.34
CA ALA A 45 -10.74 1.93 -12.51
C ALA A 45 -11.59 1.62 -11.26
N GLU A 46 -12.91 1.51 -11.37
CA GLU A 46 -13.77 1.32 -10.19
C GLU A 46 -13.62 -0.06 -9.56
N GLY A 47 -13.56 -0.09 -8.23
CA GLY A 47 -13.58 -1.33 -7.46
C GLY A 47 -14.99 -1.85 -7.32
N SER A 48 -15.17 -3.15 -7.48
CA SER A 48 -16.46 -3.85 -7.33
C SER A 48 -16.45 -4.86 -6.19
N GLY A 49 -15.36 -4.96 -5.44
CA GLY A 49 -15.16 -5.96 -4.42
C GLY A 49 -15.64 -5.52 -3.04
N SER A 50 -15.78 -6.50 -2.16
CA SER A 50 -16.03 -6.31 -0.72
C SER A 50 -14.85 -6.86 0.07
N LEU A 51 -14.46 -6.18 1.15
CA LEU A 51 -13.46 -6.69 2.07
C LEU A 51 -13.88 -8.04 2.66
N PRO A 52 -12.95 -9.00 2.77
CA PRO A 52 -13.17 -10.22 3.55
C PRO A 52 -13.56 -9.88 4.99
N ALA A 53 -14.49 -10.65 5.57
CA ALA A 53 -14.99 -10.38 6.92
C ALA A 53 -13.94 -10.59 8.03
N ASP A 54 -12.91 -11.38 7.75
CA ASP A 54 -11.79 -11.69 8.63
C ASP A 54 -10.61 -10.71 8.50
N ASP A 55 -10.61 -9.84 7.49
CA ASP A 55 -9.61 -8.76 7.41
C ASP A 55 -9.97 -7.64 8.39
N THR A 56 -9.18 -7.55 9.46
CA THR A 56 -9.29 -6.53 10.50
C THR A 56 -8.23 -5.42 10.35
N GLY A 57 -7.47 -5.43 9.26
CA GLY A 57 -6.42 -4.48 8.97
C GLY A 57 -6.94 -3.10 8.62
N GLU A 58 -6.06 -2.11 8.77
CA GLU A 58 -6.34 -0.71 8.44
C GLU A 58 -5.16 -0.04 7.73
N VAL A 59 -5.49 0.73 6.70
CA VAL A 59 -4.57 1.63 6.00
C VAL A 59 -4.81 3.06 6.50
N LEU A 60 -3.79 3.64 7.13
CA LEU A 60 -3.86 4.92 7.81
C LEU A 60 -3.35 6.05 6.90
N ILE A 61 -4.18 7.08 6.71
CA ILE A 61 -3.81 8.26 5.91
C ILE A 61 -2.53 8.94 6.44
N GLY A 62 -1.68 9.38 5.52
CA GLY A 62 -0.43 10.08 5.84
C GLY A 62 0.71 9.18 6.32
N LYS A 63 0.45 7.89 6.57
CA LYS A 63 1.50 6.92 6.90
C LYS A 63 2.20 6.41 5.65
N ARG A 64 3.48 6.09 5.84
CA ARG A 64 4.32 5.43 4.84
C ARG A 64 4.37 3.95 5.12
N TYR A 65 4.22 3.14 4.08
CA TYR A 65 4.24 1.67 4.16
C TYR A 65 5.43 1.14 3.38
N VAL A 66 6.20 0.22 3.97
CA VAL A 66 7.42 -0.34 3.38
C VAL A 66 7.39 -1.86 3.46
N ASN A 67 8.11 -2.51 2.55
CA ASN A 67 8.45 -3.92 2.69
C ASN A 67 9.75 -4.07 3.52
N ALA A 68 10.11 -5.31 3.87
CA ALA A 68 11.17 -5.61 4.83
C ALA A 68 12.56 -5.04 4.48
N ASP A 69 12.91 -4.96 3.19
CA ASP A 69 14.19 -4.39 2.73
C ASP A 69 14.09 -2.89 2.36
N GLU A 70 12.93 -2.29 2.60
CA GLU A 70 12.56 -0.95 2.16
C GLU A 70 12.80 -0.67 0.66
N SER A 71 12.82 -1.65 -0.23
CA SER A 71 12.90 -1.37 -1.68
C SER A 71 11.60 -0.75 -2.21
N LEU A 72 10.47 -1.04 -1.57
CA LEU A 72 9.18 -0.40 -1.78
C LEU A 72 8.89 0.61 -0.67
N GLU A 73 8.35 1.77 -1.05
CA GLU A 73 7.71 2.70 -0.11
C GLU A 73 6.45 3.29 -0.75
N LEU A 74 5.35 3.23 -0.02
CA LEU A 74 4.06 3.78 -0.40
C LEU A 74 3.65 4.86 0.60
N LEU A 75 3.02 5.94 0.15
CA LEU A 75 2.34 6.91 0.99
C LEU A 75 0.83 6.68 0.90
N CYS A 76 0.15 6.48 2.02
CA CYS A 76 -1.31 6.46 2.04
C CYS A 76 -1.87 7.89 1.88
N THR A 77 -2.66 8.10 0.83
CA THR A 77 -3.27 9.40 0.49
C THR A 77 -4.76 9.45 0.86
N LYS A 78 -5.41 8.31 1.05
CA LYS A 78 -6.76 8.20 1.64
C LYS A 78 -6.81 6.92 2.48
N GLY A 79 -7.23 7.04 3.75
CA GLY A 79 -7.33 5.89 4.64
C GLY A 79 -8.50 4.98 4.31
N GLY A 80 -8.42 3.72 4.75
CA GLY A 80 -9.47 2.73 4.53
C GLY A 80 -9.13 1.41 5.17
N LYS A 81 -10.10 0.50 5.19
CA LYS A 81 -9.92 -0.85 5.74
C LYS A 81 -9.07 -1.75 4.82
N GLY A 82 -8.46 -2.78 5.40
CA GLY A 82 -7.68 -3.80 4.71
C GLY A 82 -6.19 -3.74 5.02
N THR A 83 -5.51 -4.86 4.80
CA THR A 83 -4.05 -4.96 4.91
C THR A 83 -3.38 -4.75 3.55
N LEU A 84 -2.39 -3.84 3.47
CA LEU A 84 -1.56 -3.69 2.27
C LEU A 84 -0.56 -4.83 2.15
N VAL A 85 -0.44 -5.39 0.95
CA VAL A 85 0.41 -6.55 0.66
C VAL A 85 1.23 -6.30 -0.60
N PHE A 86 2.51 -6.65 -0.56
CA PHE A 86 3.43 -6.60 -1.70
C PHE A 86 4.06 -7.98 -1.93
N ASN A 87 3.87 -8.55 -3.12
CA ASN A 87 4.31 -9.91 -3.47
C ASN A 87 3.97 -10.95 -2.39
N GLY A 88 2.72 -10.92 -1.91
CA GLY A 88 2.22 -11.81 -0.85
C GLY A 88 2.67 -11.48 0.58
N THR A 89 3.53 -10.49 0.78
CA THR A 89 4.01 -10.08 2.11
C THR A 89 3.30 -8.81 2.60
N PRO A 90 2.74 -8.79 3.83
CA PRO A 90 2.18 -7.57 4.41
C PRO A 90 3.20 -6.44 4.51
N LEU A 91 2.77 -5.21 4.24
CA LEU A 91 3.60 -4.02 4.40
C LEU A 91 3.55 -3.47 5.83
N GLU A 92 4.65 -2.91 6.27
CA GLU A 92 4.79 -2.32 7.60
C GLU A 92 4.74 -0.81 7.53
N ILE A 93 4.20 -0.16 8.57
CA ILE A 93 4.29 1.30 8.69
C ILE A 93 5.74 1.67 8.96
N LYS A 94 6.33 2.45 8.06
CA LYS A 94 7.68 3.01 8.21
C LYS A 94 7.70 3.91 9.44
N GLN A 95 8.45 3.47 10.45
CA GLN A 95 8.69 4.25 11.65
C GLN A 95 9.58 5.45 11.32
N ALA A 96 9.26 6.61 11.91
CA ALA A 96 10.18 7.72 11.86
C ALA A 96 11.47 7.31 12.59
N LYS A 97 12.61 7.53 11.95
CA LYS A 97 13.89 7.41 12.65
C LYS A 97 13.89 8.51 13.72
N GLN A 98 13.92 8.14 15.01
CA GLN A 98 14.06 9.13 16.07
C GLN A 98 15.32 9.94 15.76
N LEU A 99 15.13 11.26 15.57
CA LEU A 99 16.25 12.16 15.58
C LEU A 99 16.84 12.13 17.00
N PRO A 100 18.18 12.15 17.17
CA PRO A 100 18.76 12.42 18.47
C PRO A 100 18.16 13.73 18.98
N SER A 101 17.51 13.71 20.14
CA SER A 101 17.11 14.93 20.82
C SER A 101 18.38 15.72 21.14
N SER A 102 18.53 16.91 20.57
CA SER A 102 19.55 17.88 20.98
C SER A 102 19.12 18.52 22.30
N ASP A 103 19.95 18.38 23.33
CA ASP A 103 19.98 19.19 24.55
C ASP A 103 21.15 20.18 24.44
#